data_AF-J2XRP8-F1
#
_entry.id   AF-J2XRP8-F1
#
_cell.length_a   1.000
_cell.length_b   1.000
_cell.length_c   1.000
_cell.angle_alpha   90.00
_cell.angle_beta   90.00
_cell.angle_gamma   90.00
#
_symmetry.space_group_name_H-M   'P 1'
#
loop_
_entity.id
_entity.type
_entity.pdbx_description
1 polymer ?
#
loop_
_entity_poly.entity_id
_entity_poly.type
_entity_poly.pdbx_seq_one_letter_code
_entity_poly.pdbx_strand_id
1 'polypeptide(L)'
;MGKGNLEREGERQQEAYLYAGNRLGFTSGKDTNIAGATLRGDEVIGRVGGDLNVSSVADTGKVKGKEFDISVTATIGPGAGISGSVGYGQTTGKTNWVEQQTSITGKNKVDIRTENHTQLDGALIAADNGNLKLDTGTLGFSDIVGEDKEHGYYLNVGGTYSAGSNGGTAQDGSQLGKGKEGQAGGSVEGWNYEKDREQIVRATVGAGEMTPRRALTPRQG
;
A
#
# COMPACT_ATOMS: atom_id res chain seq x y z
N MET A 1 14.54 0.06 30.01
CA MET A 1 13.72 1.23 29.64
C MET A 1 14.02 1.55 28.18
N GLY A 2 13.03 1.41 27.30
CA GLY A 2 13.11 1.79 25.90
C GLY A 2 12.40 3.10 25.64
N LYS A 3 12.95 3.93 24.74
CA LYS A 3 12.26 5.10 24.19
C LYS A 3 12.29 4.96 22.67
N GLY A 4 11.14 4.59 22.10
CA GLY A 4 10.90 4.64 20.66
C GLY A 4 9.87 5.72 20.34
N ASN A 5 10.11 6.48 19.27
CA ASN A 5 9.07 7.27 18.63
C ASN A 5 8.88 6.73 17.21
N LEU A 6 7.69 6.22 16.93
CA LEU A 6 7.26 5.75 15.61
C LEU A 6 6.09 6.63 15.18
N GLU A 7 6.34 7.53 14.24
CA GLU A 7 5.29 8.35 13.64
C GLU A 7 4.85 7.69 12.33
N ARG A 8 3.54 7.40 12.25
CA ARG A 8 2.87 6.94 11.04
C ARG A 8 1.78 7.94 10.69
N GLU A 9 1.95 8.59 9.54
CA GLU A 9 0.95 9.44 8.93
C GLU A 9 0.41 8.71 7.70
N GLY A 10 -0.90 8.75 7.49
CA GLY A 10 -1.49 8.19 6.28
C GLY A 10 -2.87 8.76 6.01
N GLU A 11 -3.17 8.93 4.73
CA GLU A 11 -4.49 9.25 4.22
C GLU A 11 -5.04 7.99 3.54
N ARG A 12 -6.16 7.50 4.07
CA ARG A 12 -6.92 6.41 3.47
C ARG A 12 -8.13 6.96 2.76
N GLN A 13 -8.37 6.49 1.55
CA GLN A 13 -9.50 6.85 0.74
C GLN A 13 -10.73 6.06 1.17
N GLN A 14 -11.89 6.72 1.10
CA GLN A 14 -13.17 6.04 1.31
C GLN A 14 -13.70 5.59 -0.04
N GLU A 15 -13.89 4.28 -0.17
CA GLU A 15 -14.38 3.68 -1.40
C GLU A 15 -15.91 3.67 -1.42
N ALA A 16 -16.49 4.05 -2.56
CA ALA A 16 -17.92 4.02 -2.77
C ALA A 16 -18.34 2.84 -3.66
N TYR A 17 -19.38 2.12 -3.25
CA TYR A 17 -19.97 1.07 -4.06
C TYR A 17 -21.43 1.39 -4.38
N LEU A 18 -21.74 1.48 -5.67
CA LEU A 18 -23.07 1.78 -6.16
C LEU A 18 -23.57 0.61 -7.00
N TYR A 19 -24.52 -0.14 -6.45
CA TYR A 19 -25.10 -1.31 -7.09
C TYR A 19 -26.56 -1.07 -7.44
N ALA A 20 -26.93 -1.30 -8.71
CA ALA A 20 -28.32 -1.29 -9.15
C ALA A 20 -28.65 -2.60 -9.88
N GLY A 21 -29.56 -3.41 -9.33
CA GLY A 21 -29.92 -4.71 -9.92
C GLY A 21 -30.63 -4.66 -11.28
N ASN A 22 -30.95 -3.47 -11.78
CA ASN A 22 -31.53 -3.28 -13.11
C ASN A 22 -30.77 -2.17 -13.86
N ARG A 23 -31.02 -0.90 -13.52
CA ARG A 23 -30.38 0.22 -14.21
C ARG A 23 -29.70 1.15 -13.23
N LEU A 24 -28.40 1.39 -13.45
CA LEU A 24 -27.64 2.46 -12.81
C LEU A 24 -27.56 3.63 -13.80
N GLY A 25 -28.11 4.79 -13.43
CA GLY A 25 -28.10 5.99 -14.27
C GLY A 25 -27.43 7.17 -13.57
N PHE A 26 -26.59 7.90 -14.29
CA PHE A 26 -26.08 9.20 -13.84
C PHE A 26 -26.22 10.23 -14.96
N THR A 27 -26.59 11.46 -14.59
CA THR A 27 -26.79 12.56 -15.54
C THR A 27 -26.28 13.87 -14.94
N SER A 28 -25.43 14.57 -15.68
CA SER A 28 -24.90 15.89 -15.30
C SER A 28 -24.97 16.84 -16.49
N GLY A 29 -25.34 18.10 -16.24
CA GLY A 29 -25.27 19.16 -17.25
C GLY A 29 -23.87 19.75 -17.45
N LYS A 30 -22.91 19.38 -16.58
CA LYS A 30 -21.51 19.82 -16.61
C LYS A 30 -20.61 18.59 -16.48
N ASP A 31 -19.45 18.78 -15.88
CA ASP A 31 -18.46 17.74 -15.64
C ASP A 31 -18.97 16.74 -14.59
N THR A 32 -18.47 15.51 -14.70
CA THR A 32 -18.73 14.40 -13.78
C THR A 32 -17.41 13.76 -13.39
N ASN A 33 -17.15 13.67 -12.08
CA ASN A 33 -15.96 13.04 -11.54
C ASN A 33 -16.37 11.80 -10.74
N ILE A 34 -15.77 10.66 -11.08
CA ILE A 34 -15.96 9.39 -10.40
C ILE A 34 -14.58 8.93 -9.93
N ALA A 35 -14.34 9.03 -8.62
CA ALA A 35 -13.05 8.72 -8.02
C ALA A 35 -13.23 7.79 -6.81
N GLY A 36 -12.42 6.74 -6.72
CA GLY A 36 -12.47 5.76 -5.64
C GLY A 36 -13.81 5.01 -5.57
N ALA A 37 -14.44 4.72 -6.72
CA ALA A 37 -15.80 4.19 -6.75
C ALA A 37 -15.99 3.03 -7.72
N THR A 38 -16.79 2.05 -7.30
CA THR A 38 -17.26 0.95 -8.14
C THR A 38 -18.75 1.12 -8.40
N LEU A 39 -19.10 1.40 -9.66
CA LEU A 39 -20.48 1.46 -10.13
C LEU A 39 -20.80 0.18 -10.91
N ARG A 40 -21.84 -0.54 -10.50
CA ARG A 40 -22.27 -1.76 -11.17
C ARG A 40 -23.78 -1.83 -11.30
N GLY A 41 -24.25 -2.21 -12.48
CA GLY A 41 -25.65 -2.56 -12.68
C GLY A 41 -25.86 -3.55 -13.82
N ASP A 42 -27.11 -3.97 -14.04
CA ASP A 42 -27.43 -4.78 -15.22
C ASP A 42 -27.27 -3.93 -16.49
N GLU A 43 -27.73 -2.69 -16.45
CA GLU A 43 -27.42 -1.64 -17.43
C GLU A 43 -26.84 -0.41 -16.74
N VAL A 44 -25.79 0.17 -17.30
CA VAL A 44 -25.24 1.45 -16.84
C VAL A 44 -25.40 2.51 -17.91
N ILE A 45 -26.11 3.59 -17.60
CA ILE A 45 -26.40 4.69 -18.52
C ILE A 45 -25.82 6.02 -17.98
N GLY A 46 -24.83 6.58 -18.67
CA GLY A 46 -24.20 7.85 -18.33
C GLY A 46 -24.52 8.96 -19.33
N ARG A 47 -24.91 10.15 -18.86
CA ARG A 47 -25.14 11.33 -19.70
C ARG A 47 -24.43 12.55 -19.10
N VAL A 48 -23.34 12.99 -19.70
CA VAL A 48 -22.46 14.03 -19.15
C VAL A 48 -22.36 15.20 -20.14
N GLY A 49 -22.78 16.38 -19.70
CA GLY A 49 -22.80 17.60 -20.51
C GLY A 49 -21.43 18.29 -20.67
N GLY A 50 -20.46 17.95 -19.81
CA GLY A 50 -19.08 18.42 -19.88
C GLY A 50 -18.09 17.27 -20.02
N ASP A 51 -17.07 17.25 -19.16
CA ASP A 51 -16.05 16.20 -19.11
C ASP A 51 -16.42 15.08 -18.12
N LEU A 52 -16.08 13.84 -18.46
CA LEU A 52 -16.19 12.68 -17.59
C LEU A 52 -14.79 12.24 -17.15
N ASN A 53 -14.46 12.40 -15.88
CA ASN A 53 -13.21 11.90 -15.31
C ASN A 53 -13.51 10.68 -14.43
N VAL A 54 -12.86 9.56 -14.73
CA VAL A 54 -12.96 8.33 -13.94
C VAL A 54 -11.56 7.91 -13.52
N SER A 55 -11.29 7.94 -12.22
CA SER A 55 -9.93 7.83 -11.70
C SER A 55 -9.87 6.95 -10.45
N SER A 56 -8.88 6.07 -10.35
CA SER A 56 -8.59 5.37 -9.09
C SER A 56 -7.83 6.29 -8.14
N VAL A 57 -8.08 6.16 -6.83
CA VAL A 57 -7.44 7.02 -5.84
C VAL A 57 -6.52 6.17 -4.98
N ALA A 58 -5.28 6.63 -4.82
CA ALA A 58 -4.30 5.94 -4.01
C ALA A 58 -4.40 6.34 -2.54
N ASP A 59 -4.22 5.36 -1.66
CA ASP A 59 -3.91 5.57 -0.26
C ASP A 59 -2.45 6.00 -0.15
N THR A 60 -2.20 7.06 0.62
CA THR A 60 -0.85 7.58 0.84
C THR A 60 -0.42 7.42 2.28
N GLY A 61 0.86 7.15 2.50
CA GLY A 61 1.40 6.92 3.84
C GLY A 61 2.86 7.32 3.94
N LYS A 62 3.27 7.75 5.13
CA LYS A 62 4.66 7.97 5.51
C LYS A 62 4.89 7.39 6.89
N VAL A 63 5.93 6.58 7.03
CA VAL A 63 6.43 6.14 8.33
C VAL A 63 7.84 6.66 8.54
N LYS A 64 8.09 7.22 9.72
CA LYS A 64 9.44 7.54 10.20
C LYS A 64 9.52 7.20 11.68
N GLY A 65 10.56 6.48 12.03
CA GLY A 65 10.71 5.99 13.38
C GLY A 65 12.15 5.81 13.80
N LYS A 66 12.43 6.12 15.05
CA LYS A 66 13.70 5.81 15.72
C LYS A 66 13.40 5.10 17.02
N GLU A 67 14.10 4.00 17.25
CA GLU A 67 13.96 3.16 18.42
C GLU A 67 15.30 3.10 19.14
N PHE A 68 15.27 3.25 20.46
CA PHE A 68 16.44 3.13 21.30
C PHE A 68 16.08 2.42 22.60
N ASP A 69 16.77 1.33 22.88
CA ASP A 69 16.49 0.43 24.00
C ASP A 69 17.70 0.23 24.89
N ILE A 70 17.48 0.33 26.20
CA ILE A 70 18.47 -0.06 27.21
C ILE A 70 17.83 -1.08 28.14
N SER A 71 18.44 -2.26 28.25
CA SER A 71 18.03 -3.30 29.19
C SER A 71 19.16 -3.63 30.17
N VAL A 72 18.80 -3.89 31.43
CA VAL A 72 19.70 -4.39 32.47
C VAL A 72 18.93 -5.42 33.27
N THR A 73 19.45 -6.64 33.39
CA THR A 73 18.82 -7.75 34.12
C THR A 73 19.83 -8.32 35.12
N ALA A 74 19.38 -8.60 36.33
CA ALA A 74 20.19 -9.25 37.36
C ALA A 74 19.50 -10.54 37.83
N THR A 75 20.23 -11.63 37.87
CA THR A 75 19.72 -12.95 38.28
C THR A 75 20.34 -13.35 39.62
N ILE A 76 19.51 -13.80 40.58
CA ILE A 76 19.92 -14.20 41.93
C ILE A 76 19.70 -15.73 42.07
N GLY A 77 20.76 -16.50 42.38
CA GLY A 77 20.73 -17.96 42.51
C GLY A 77 22.08 -18.61 42.12
N PRO A 78 22.17 -19.95 42.06
CA PRO A 78 23.33 -20.63 41.48
C PRO A 78 23.52 -20.15 40.02
N GLY A 79 24.68 -19.58 39.70
CA GLY A 79 24.91 -18.90 38.41
C GLY A 79 24.53 -17.41 38.40
N ALA A 80 24.58 -16.73 39.55
CA ALA A 80 24.31 -15.30 39.67
C ALA A 80 25.11 -14.47 38.64
N GLY A 81 24.43 -13.54 37.99
CA GLY A 81 25.02 -12.73 36.93
C GLY A 81 24.19 -11.50 36.62
N ILE A 82 24.86 -10.53 35.99
CA ILE A 82 24.28 -9.31 35.46
C ILE A 82 24.40 -9.32 33.94
N SER A 83 23.33 -8.98 33.25
CA SER A 83 23.32 -8.76 31.81
C SER A 83 22.82 -7.37 31.50
N GLY A 84 23.28 -6.82 30.38
CA GLY A 84 22.74 -5.58 29.85
C GLY A 84 22.86 -5.53 28.34
N SER A 85 21.96 -4.79 27.70
CA SER A 85 22.02 -4.55 26.26
C SER A 85 21.60 -3.15 25.87
N VAL A 86 22.16 -2.68 24.75
CA VAL A 86 21.81 -1.44 24.07
C VAL A 86 21.34 -1.77 22.66
N GLY A 87 20.17 -1.27 22.30
CA GLY A 87 19.54 -1.40 21.00
C GLY A 87 19.34 -0.05 20.32
N TYR A 88 19.55 -0.01 19.01
CA TYR A 88 19.14 1.12 18.18
C TYR A 88 18.53 0.62 16.88
N GLY A 89 17.41 1.23 16.49
CA GLY A 89 16.77 0.96 15.22
C GLY A 89 16.21 2.21 14.56
N GLN A 90 16.03 2.14 13.25
CA GLN A 90 15.41 3.17 12.46
C GLN A 90 14.50 2.53 11.41
N THR A 91 13.31 3.10 11.25
CA THR A 91 12.34 2.70 10.22
C THR A 91 11.95 3.91 9.39
N THR A 92 11.91 3.77 8.08
CA THR A 92 11.42 4.77 7.13
C THR A 92 10.60 4.10 6.05
N GLY A 93 9.55 4.77 5.57
CA GLY A 93 8.75 4.22 4.48
C GLY A 93 7.77 5.23 3.90
N LYS A 94 7.34 4.94 2.68
CA LYS A 94 6.38 5.72 1.90
C LYS A 94 5.45 4.75 1.17
N THR A 95 4.16 5.05 1.20
CA THR A 95 3.12 4.31 0.49
C THR A 95 2.36 5.27 -0.42
N ASN A 96 2.08 4.81 -1.63
CA ASN A 96 1.18 5.38 -2.62
C ASN A 96 0.57 4.19 -3.36
N TRP A 97 -0.52 3.64 -2.84
CA TRP A 97 -1.05 2.35 -3.29
C TRP A 97 -2.52 2.46 -3.62
N VAL A 98 -2.94 1.93 -4.77
CA VAL A 98 -4.36 1.87 -5.12
C VAL A 98 -4.89 0.53 -4.66
N GLU A 99 -5.69 0.55 -3.59
CA GLU A 99 -6.30 -0.66 -3.04
C GLU A 99 -7.41 -1.17 -3.98
N GLN A 100 -8.30 -0.27 -4.42
CA GLN A 100 -9.36 -0.59 -5.35
C GLN A 100 -9.35 0.28 -6.60
N GLN A 101 -9.41 -0.39 -7.75
CA GLN A 101 -9.61 0.25 -9.03
C GLN A 101 -11.04 0.80 -9.15
N THR A 102 -11.17 2.09 -9.46
CA THR A 102 -12.44 2.71 -9.85
C THR A 102 -12.97 2.03 -11.11
N SER A 103 -14.23 1.62 -11.08
CA SER A 103 -14.83 0.89 -12.17
C SER A 103 -16.29 1.28 -12.46
N ILE A 104 -16.67 1.21 -13.73
CA ILE A 104 -18.03 1.34 -14.21
C ILE A 104 -18.35 0.09 -15.02
N THR A 105 -19.17 -0.80 -14.47
CA THR A 105 -19.45 -2.10 -15.09
C THR A 105 -20.94 -2.37 -15.27
N GLY A 106 -21.29 -2.89 -16.45
CA GLY A 106 -22.65 -3.28 -16.79
C GLY A 106 -22.72 -4.76 -17.14
N LYS A 107 -23.66 -5.51 -16.59
CA LYS A 107 -23.82 -6.93 -16.94
C LYS A 107 -24.26 -7.12 -18.40
N ASN A 108 -25.25 -6.35 -18.82
CA ASN A 108 -25.92 -6.48 -20.12
C ASN A 108 -25.59 -5.31 -21.06
N LYS A 109 -25.28 -4.13 -20.50
CA LYS A 109 -25.01 -2.92 -21.28
C LYS A 109 -24.27 -1.86 -20.46
N VAL A 110 -23.33 -1.18 -21.09
CA VAL A 110 -22.84 0.13 -20.64
C VAL A 110 -22.99 1.12 -21.80
N ASP A 111 -23.62 2.26 -21.56
CA ASP A 111 -23.86 3.30 -22.56
C ASP A 111 -23.64 4.67 -21.93
N ILE A 112 -22.48 5.26 -22.24
CA ILE A 112 -22.03 6.52 -21.69
C ILE A 112 -21.87 7.51 -22.84
N ARG A 113 -22.49 8.67 -22.68
CA ARG A 113 -22.36 9.79 -23.60
C ARG A 113 -21.81 11.01 -22.87
N THR A 114 -20.71 11.54 -23.38
CA THR A 114 -20.00 12.70 -22.86
C THR A 114 -19.86 13.74 -23.97
N GLU A 115 -20.22 14.98 -23.71
CA GLU A 115 -20.18 16.01 -24.76
C GLU A 115 -18.74 16.37 -25.17
N ASN A 116 -17.80 16.39 -24.22
CA ASN A 116 -16.45 16.92 -24.43
C ASN A 116 -15.34 15.85 -24.36
N HIS A 117 -14.85 15.54 -23.16
CA HIS A 117 -13.73 14.63 -22.95
C HIS A 117 -14.05 13.55 -21.92
N THR A 118 -13.59 12.32 -22.17
CA THR A 118 -13.58 11.26 -21.17
C THR A 118 -12.14 10.93 -20.82
N GLN A 119 -11.75 11.10 -19.56
CA GLN A 119 -10.43 10.75 -19.04
C GLN A 119 -10.53 9.53 -18.15
N LEU A 120 -9.65 8.55 -18.38
CA LEU A 120 -9.51 7.34 -17.58
C LEU A 120 -8.12 7.25 -16.96
N ASP A 121 -8.04 7.35 -15.65
CA ASP A 121 -6.78 7.27 -14.91
C ASP A 121 -6.77 6.05 -13.99
N GLY A 122 -6.08 5.00 -14.41
CA GLY A 122 -6.08 3.72 -13.71
C GLY A 122 -7.46 3.15 -13.46
N ALA A 123 -8.45 3.44 -14.32
CA ALA A 123 -9.85 3.09 -14.12
C ALA A 123 -10.41 2.18 -15.24
N LEU A 124 -11.50 1.47 -14.94
CA LEU A 124 -12.13 0.50 -15.84
C LEU A 124 -13.55 0.92 -16.24
N ILE A 125 -13.86 0.94 -17.54
CA ILE A 125 -15.24 1.00 -18.04
C ILE A 125 -15.49 -0.22 -18.92
N ALA A 126 -16.44 -1.10 -18.56
CA ALA A 126 -16.69 -2.32 -19.34
C ALA A 126 -18.12 -2.84 -19.22
N ALA A 127 -18.59 -3.53 -20.27
CA ALA A 127 -19.77 -4.38 -20.19
C ALA A 127 -19.34 -5.85 -20.18
N ASP A 128 -19.90 -6.66 -19.28
CA ASP A 128 -19.53 -8.07 -19.10
C ASP A 128 -19.76 -8.88 -20.40
N ASN A 129 -20.75 -8.50 -21.20
CA ASN A 129 -21.10 -9.12 -22.49
C ASN A 129 -20.53 -8.39 -23.72
N GLY A 130 -19.66 -7.38 -23.53
CA GLY A 130 -19.09 -6.57 -24.62
C GLY A 130 -20.06 -5.55 -25.24
N ASN A 131 -21.27 -5.39 -24.70
CA ASN A 131 -22.22 -4.35 -25.12
C ASN A 131 -21.89 -3.01 -24.44
N LEU A 132 -20.70 -2.48 -24.74
CA LEU A 132 -20.27 -1.16 -24.33
C LEU A 132 -20.44 -0.18 -25.49
N LYS A 133 -21.05 0.98 -25.20
CA LYS A 133 -21.07 2.15 -26.06
C LYS A 133 -20.49 3.34 -25.31
N LEU A 134 -19.36 3.86 -25.79
CA LEU A 134 -18.74 5.08 -25.27
C LEU A 134 -18.71 6.14 -26.37
N ASP A 135 -19.61 7.11 -26.28
CA ASP A 135 -19.69 8.27 -27.17
C ASP A 135 -19.12 9.49 -26.46
N THR A 136 -17.97 9.97 -26.92
CA THR A 136 -17.25 11.09 -26.31
C THR A 136 -16.61 11.96 -27.39
N GLY A 137 -16.41 13.25 -27.12
CA GLY A 137 -15.68 14.12 -28.04
C GLY A 137 -14.23 13.63 -28.23
N THR A 138 -13.53 13.43 -27.11
CA THR A 138 -12.17 12.87 -27.05
C THR A 138 -12.06 11.87 -25.89
N LEU A 139 -11.06 10.98 -25.93
CA LEU A 139 -10.82 9.93 -24.94
C LEU A 139 -9.34 9.90 -24.56
N GLY A 140 -9.04 10.03 -23.27
CA GLY A 140 -7.70 9.98 -22.70
C GLY A 140 -7.54 8.82 -21.71
N PHE A 141 -6.31 8.30 -21.61
CA PHE A 141 -5.95 7.17 -20.75
C PHE A 141 -4.60 7.41 -20.09
N SER A 142 -4.51 7.16 -18.79
CA SER A 142 -3.25 7.14 -18.05
C SER A 142 -3.24 5.98 -17.05
N ASP A 143 -2.11 5.31 -16.92
CA ASP A 143 -1.93 4.30 -15.87
C ASP A 143 -1.51 4.99 -14.55
N ILE A 144 -1.92 4.45 -13.41
CA ILE A 144 -1.45 4.90 -12.10
C ILE A 144 -0.35 3.96 -11.61
N VAL A 145 0.82 4.53 -11.33
CA VAL A 145 1.95 3.80 -10.75
C VAL A 145 1.87 3.90 -9.23
N GLY A 146 1.70 2.75 -8.58
CA GLY A 146 1.71 2.62 -7.14
C GLY A 146 3.06 2.12 -6.63
N GLU A 147 3.45 2.59 -5.45
CA GLU A 147 4.68 2.18 -4.75
C GLU A 147 4.38 2.02 -3.26
N ASP A 148 4.93 0.98 -2.64
CA ASP A 148 4.90 0.80 -1.20
C ASP A 148 6.25 0.29 -0.69
N LYS A 149 7.05 1.25 -0.18
CA LYS A 149 8.44 1.06 0.21
C LYS A 149 8.58 1.28 1.71
N GLU A 150 9.09 0.30 2.45
CA GLU A 150 9.39 0.42 3.88
C GLU A 150 10.71 -0.29 4.19
N HIS A 151 11.64 0.42 4.81
CA HIS A 151 12.91 -0.13 5.25
C HIS A 151 13.08 0.14 6.74
N GLY A 152 13.35 -0.92 7.50
CA GLY A 152 13.63 -0.88 8.92
C GLY A 152 14.88 -1.68 9.24
N TYR A 153 15.72 -1.16 10.12
CA TYR A 153 16.79 -1.94 10.71
C TYR A 153 16.83 -1.72 12.20
N TYR A 154 17.30 -2.74 12.92
CA TYR A 154 17.53 -2.69 14.34
C TYR A 154 18.76 -3.52 14.69
N LEU A 155 19.59 -2.99 15.57
CA LEU A 155 20.80 -3.62 16.06
C LEU A 155 20.82 -3.54 17.59
N ASN A 156 21.00 -4.67 18.24
CA ASN A 156 21.17 -4.82 19.67
C ASN A 156 22.53 -5.45 19.98
N VAL A 157 23.23 -4.86 20.93
CA VAL A 157 24.50 -5.37 21.45
C VAL A 157 24.34 -5.59 22.94
N GLY A 158 24.58 -6.82 23.38
CA GLY A 158 24.43 -7.26 24.76
C GLY A 158 25.72 -7.82 25.35
N GLY A 159 25.85 -7.72 26.66
CA GLY A 159 26.94 -8.30 27.43
C GLY A 159 26.42 -8.97 28.69
N THR A 160 27.01 -10.11 29.04
CA THR A 160 26.67 -10.88 30.24
C THR A 160 27.92 -11.09 31.10
N TYR A 161 27.78 -10.93 32.41
CA TYR A 161 28.82 -11.19 33.39
C TYR A 161 28.25 -12.04 34.53
N SER A 162 28.78 -13.25 34.71
CA SER A 162 28.42 -14.18 35.78
C SER A 162 29.54 -14.26 36.82
N ALA A 163 29.23 -13.99 38.08
CA ALA A 163 30.15 -14.11 39.19
C ALA A 163 29.87 -15.43 39.94
N GLY A 164 30.46 -16.53 39.46
CA GLY A 164 30.39 -17.82 40.14
C GLY A 164 31.18 -18.87 39.39
N SER A 165 32.32 -19.29 39.94
CA SER A 165 33.01 -20.50 39.52
C SER A 165 32.37 -21.72 40.21
N ASN A 166 32.42 -22.84 39.49
CA ASN A 166 32.09 -24.22 39.88
C ASN A 166 30.64 -24.68 39.67
N GLY A 167 30.49 -25.55 38.67
CA GLY A 167 29.35 -26.46 38.51
C GLY A 167 28.50 -26.07 37.31
N GLY A 168 28.52 -26.94 36.29
CA GLY A 168 27.95 -26.69 34.97
C GLY A 168 26.56 -26.06 34.98
N THR A 169 26.42 -24.97 34.24
CA THR A 169 25.13 -24.34 33.93
C THR A 169 25.04 -24.19 32.43
N ALA A 170 23.98 -24.77 31.86
CA ALA A 170 23.69 -24.79 30.45
C ALA A 170 23.85 -23.39 29.83
N GLN A 171 24.86 -23.26 28.98
CA GLN A 171 25.01 -22.14 28.08
C GLN A 171 23.81 -22.19 27.13
N ASP A 172 22.99 -21.14 27.11
CA ASP A 172 21.91 -21.01 26.14
C ASP A 172 22.50 -21.16 24.72
N GLY A 173 21.90 -22.04 23.93
CA GLY A 173 22.47 -22.56 22.68
C GLY A 173 22.67 -21.50 21.59
N SER A 174 22.13 -20.30 21.80
CA SER A 174 22.33 -19.10 20.97
C SER A 174 23.75 -18.52 21.08
N GLN A 175 24.53 -18.89 22.10
CA GLN A 175 25.86 -18.33 22.39
C GLN A 175 27.02 -19.35 22.36
N LEU A 176 26.81 -20.52 21.75
CA LEU A 176 27.87 -21.50 21.50
C LEU A 176 28.80 -20.99 20.39
N GLY A 177 29.91 -20.33 20.76
CA GLY A 177 31.02 -20.10 19.84
C GLY A 177 31.90 -18.86 20.04
N LYS A 178 31.62 -17.96 21.00
CA LYS A 178 32.40 -16.70 21.15
C LYS A 178 32.79 -16.32 22.59
N GLY A 179 33.27 -17.27 23.39
CA GLY A 179 33.92 -16.95 24.67
C GLY A 179 34.62 -18.16 25.29
N LYS A 180 35.85 -17.95 25.79
CA LYS A 180 36.55 -18.94 26.63
C LYS A 180 35.99 -18.89 28.06
N GLU A 181 36.04 -20.00 28.78
CA GLU A 181 35.63 -20.11 30.19
C GLU A 181 36.19 -18.95 31.03
N GLY A 182 35.30 -18.24 31.75
CA GLY A 182 35.65 -17.10 32.61
C GLY A 182 35.64 -15.71 31.95
N GLN A 183 35.15 -15.55 30.71
CA GLN A 183 35.04 -14.24 30.05
C GLN A 183 33.60 -13.83 29.77
N ALA A 184 33.35 -12.52 29.86
CA ALA A 184 32.05 -11.89 29.56
C ALA A 184 31.55 -12.29 28.16
N GLY A 185 30.36 -12.89 28.10
CA GLY A 185 29.73 -13.28 26.84
C GLY A 185 29.07 -12.07 26.18
N GLY A 186 29.48 -11.73 24.96
CA GLY A 186 28.89 -10.67 24.17
C GLY A 186 27.94 -11.23 23.11
N SER A 187 26.71 -10.70 23.03
CA SER A 187 25.77 -10.96 21.95
C SER A 187 25.65 -9.77 21.02
N VAL A 188 25.49 -10.05 19.73
CA VAL A 188 25.09 -9.07 18.72
C VAL A 188 23.95 -9.68 17.95
N GLU A 189 22.79 -9.04 18.02
CA GLU A 189 21.56 -9.46 17.36
C GLU A 189 20.98 -8.28 16.61
N GLY A 190 20.37 -8.53 15.46
CA GLY A 190 19.77 -7.46 14.69
C GLY A 190 18.87 -8.02 13.62
N TRP A 191 17.95 -7.20 13.17
CA TRP A 191 17.09 -7.50 12.04
C TRP A 191 17.17 -6.38 11.02
N ASN A 192 17.06 -6.76 9.75
CA ASN A 192 16.86 -5.85 8.65
C ASN A 192 15.57 -6.28 7.96
N TYR A 193 14.70 -5.32 7.71
CA TYR A 193 13.43 -5.48 7.04
C TYR A 193 13.37 -4.53 5.86
N GLU A 194 13.11 -5.08 4.69
CA GLU A 194 12.89 -4.31 3.47
C GLU A 194 11.60 -4.79 2.81
N LYS A 195 10.78 -3.82 2.44
CA LYS A 195 9.55 -3.99 1.67
C LYS A 195 9.66 -3.08 0.48
N ASP A 196 9.61 -3.67 -0.70
CA ASP A 196 9.53 -2.93 -1.96
C ASP A 196 8.43 -3.58 -2.81
N ARG A 197 7.35 -2.84 -3.02
CA ARG A 197 6.22 -3.27 -3.86
C ARG A 197 5.91 -2.19 -4.87
N GLU A 198 5.73 -2.61 -6.11
CA GLU A 198 5.31 -1.76 -7.22
C GLU A 198 3.99 -2.28 -7.80
N GLN A 199 3.15 -1.35 -8.27
CA GLN A 199 1.86 -1.64 -8.89
C GLN A 199 1.67 -0.76 -10.11
N ILE A 200 1.03 -1.29 -11.14
CA ILE A 200 0.51 -0.51 -12.25
C ILE A 200 -0.99 -0.76 -12.31
N VAL A 201 -1.79 0.25 -12.02
CA VAL A 201 -3.24 0.20 -12.21
C VAL A 201 -3.54 0.79 -13.57
N ARG A 202 -4.00 -0.08 -14.48
CA ARG A 202 -4.18 0.28 -15.89
C ARG A 202 -5.51 0.97 -16.13
N ALA A 203 -5.49 1.99 -16.97
CA ALA A 203 -6.73 2.51 -17.55
C ALA A 203 -7.22 1.55 -18.64
N THR A 204 -8.49 1.14 -18.59
CA THR A 204 -9.02 0.13 -19.51
C THR A 204 -10.46 0.44 -19.90
N VAL A 205 -10.74 0.25 -21.19
CA VAL A 205 -12.11 0.20 -21.71
C VAL A 205 -12.35 -1.17 -22.30
N GLY A 206 -13.44 -1.81 -21.89
CA GLY A 206 -13.84 -3.12 -22.36
C GLY A 206 -14.19 -3.14 -23.86
N ALA A 207 -14.33 -4.35 -24.42
CA ALA A 207 -14.76 -4.51 -25.80
C ALA A 207 -16.14 -3.86 -26.03
N GLY A 208 -16.31 -3.16 -27.15
CA GLY A 208 -17.55 -2.49 -27.51
C GLY A 208 -17.40 -1.45 -28.62
N GLU A 209 -18.48 -0.73 -28.90
CA GLU A 209 -18.51 0.39 -29.82
C GLU A 209 -17.93 1.64 -29.15
N MET A 210 -16.80 2.13 -29.65
CA MET A 210 -16.23 3.40 -29.24
C MET A 210 -16.30 4.39 -30.39
N THR A 211 -16.93 5.53 -30.15
CA THR A 211 -17.11 6.58 -31.18
C THR A 211 -16.47 7.89 -30.71
N PRO A 212 -15.12 7.99 -30.66
CA PRO A 212 -14.46 9.25 -30.40
C PRO A 212 -14.68 10.19 -31.60
N ARG A 213 -15.22 11.39 -31.37
CA ARG A 213 -15.40 12.39 -32.43
C ARG A 213 -14.08 13.03 -32.88
N ARG A 214 -13.01 12.92 -32.07
CA ARG A 214 -11.60 13.12 -32.46
C ARG A 214 -10.71 12.16 -31.68
N ALA A 215 -9.81 11.45 -32.37
CA ALA A 215 -8.75 10.65 -31.74
C ALA A 215 -7.47 11.47 -31.64
N LEU A 216 -6.82 11.51 -30.46
CA LEU A 216 -5.45 12.02 -30.33
C LEU A 216 -4.58 11.16 -29.41
N THR A 217 -3.34 11.04 -29.87
CA THR A 217 -2.19 10.20 -29.52
C THR A 217 -1.78 10.24 -28.05
N PRO A 218 -1.27 9.13 -27.47
CA PRO A 218 -0.69 9.13 -26.12
C PRO A 218 0.45 10.15 -26.03
N ARG A 219 0.42 10.99 -24.99
CA ARG A 219 1.59 11.77 -24.59
C ARG A 219 2.59 10.82 -23.92
N GLN A 220 3.63 10.46 -24.68
CA GLN A 220 4.86 9.93 -24.12
C GLN A 220 5.47 11.01 -23.22
N GLY A 221 5.75 10.66 -21.97
CA GLY A 221 6.56 11.46 -21.06
C GLY A 221 8.02 11.50 -21.49
#